data_AF-A0A7H0VCL6-F1
#
_entry.id   AF-A0A7H0VCL6-F1
#
_cell.length_a   1.000
_cell.length_b   1.000
_cell.length_c   1.000
_cell.angle_alpha   90.00
_cell.angle_beta   90.00
_cell.angle_gamma   90.00
#
_symmetry.space_group_name_H-M   'P 1'
#
loop_
_entity.id
_entity.type
_entity.pdbx_description
1 polymer ?
#
loop_
_entity_poly.entity_id
_entity_poly.type
_entity_poly.pdbx_seq_one_letter_code
_entity_poly.pdbx_strand_id
1 'polypeptide(L)'
;MTILHFLIIVLLFGIGLAIPLRLNYLRYFYNFEKEINEYLQKSNLKLLEQHSPSGLDWDNAPFPKEKWIKPAVFFIEGTHLSQSKYYIINTSSEISLWLKVEIYALQGTKLHFRKSPQKLAPRSAQELKNQSTSPCPACSYPIVASDQFCPDCGIRLF
;
A
#
# COMPACT_ATOMS: atom_id res chain seq x y z
N MET A 1 -48.50 13.87 -5.67
CA MET A 1 -47.09 13.93 -6.14
C MET A 1 -47.04 14.76 -7.41
N THR A 2 -46.25 15.85 -7.46
CA THR A 2 -46.05 16.58 -8.73
C THR A 2 -45.00 15.88 -9.58
N ILE A 3 -45.01 16.12 -10.89
CA ILE A 3 -44.00 15.60 -11.85
C ILE A 3 -42.58 15.89 -11.37
N LEU A 4 -42.36 17.05 -10.75
CA LEU A 4 -41.08 17.43 -10.15
C LEU A 4 -40.62 16.47 -9.04
N HIS A 5 -41.52 16.04 -8.15
CA HIS A 5 -41.18 15.08 -7.08
C HIS A 5 -40.81 13.72 -7.65
N PHE A 6 -41.52 13.27 -8.68
CA PHE A 6 -41.20 12.02 -9.36
C PHE A 6 -39.82 12.07 -10.01
N LEU A 7 -39.48 13.17 -10.70
CA LEU A 7 -38.16 13.35 -11.31
C LEU A 7 -37.03 13.37 -10.26
N ILE A 8 -37.24 14.03 -9.12
CA ILE A 8 -36.26 14.04 -8.02
C ILE A 8 -36.04 12.63 -7.48
N ILE A 9 -37.10 11.85 -7.26
CA ILE A 9 -36.99 10.48 -6.75
C ILE A 9 -36.21 9.59 -7.72
N VAL A 10 -36.51 9.68 -9.02
CA VAL A 10 -35.79 8.90 -10.05
C VAL A 10 -34.31 9.28 -10.10
N LEU A 11 -33.98 10.58 -10.00
CA LEU A 11 -32.60 11.05 -10.01
C LEU A 11 -31.82 10.58 -8.77
N LEU A 12 -32.42 10.68 -7.59
CA LEU A 12 -31.82 10.18 -6.35
C LEU A 12 -31.63 8.66 -6.38
N PHE A 13 -32.58 7.91 -6.93
CA PHE A 13 -32.47 6.46 -7.09
C PHE A 13 -31.36 6.09 -8.09
N GLY A 14 -31.27 6.79 -9.22
CA GLY A 14 -30.21 6.60 -10.21
C GLY A 14 -28.81 6.86 -9.62
N ILE A 15 -28.63 7.96 -8.88
CA ILE A 15 -27.37 8.26 -8.18
C ILE A 15 -27.08 7.21 -7.10
N GLY A 16 -28.10 6.80 -6.35
CA GLY A 16 -28.02 5.78 -5.31
C GLY A 16 -27.55 4.42 -5.83
N LEU A 17 -27.88 4.06 -7.07
CA LEU A 17 -27.37 2.83 -7.72
C LEU A 17 -26.02 3.02 -8.41
N ALA A 18 -25.75 4.19 -9.00
CA ALA A 18 -24.51 4.43 -9.74
C ALA A 18 -23.26 4.41 -8.83
N ILE A 19 -23.35 4.97 -7.62
CA ILE A 19 -22.23 5.03 -6.66
C ILE A 19 -21.74 3.63 -6.25
N PRO A 20 -22.58 2.70 -5.75
CA PRO A 20 -22.12 1.37 -5.36
C PRO A 20 -21.65 0.53 -6.56
N LEU A 21 -22.24 0.70 -7.75
CA LEU A 21 -21.77 0.05 -8.97
C LEU A 21 -20.36 0.52 -9.34
N ARG A 22 -20.11 1.83 -9.31
CA ARG A 22 -18.78 2.40 -9.58
C ARG A 22 -17.75 1.93 -8.55
N LEU A 23 -18.09 1.94 -7.27
CA LEU A 23 -17.21 1.44 -6.20
C LEU A 23 -16.85 -0.02 -6.40
N ASN A 24 -17.83 -0.88 -6.71
CA ASN A 24 -17.57 -2.28 -7.01
C ASN A 24 -16.72 -2.46 -8.28
N TYR A 25 -16.97 -1.68 -9.32
CA TYR A 25 -16.13 -1.70 -10.53
C TYR A 25 -14.67 -1.36 -10.22
N LEU A 26 -14.42 -0.27 -9.49
CA LEU A 26 -13.07 0.12 -9.06
C LEU A 26 -12.42 -0.94 -8.15
N ARG A 27 -13.25 -1.61 -7.33
CA ARG A 27 -12.81 -2.66 -6.42
C ARG A 27 -12.44 -3.97 -7.11
N TYR A 28 -13.16 -4.40 -8.14
CA TYR A 28 -12.93 -5.74 -8.69
C TYR A 28 -12.28 -5.71 -10.07
N PHE A 29 -12.51 -4.66 -10.85
CA PHE A 29 -12.21 -4.69 -12.28
C PHE A 29 -11.24 -3.60 -12.74
N TYR A 30 -11.19 -2.45 -12.07
CA TYR A 30 -10.26 -1.39 -12.49
C TYR A 30 -8.80 -1.74 -12.13
N ASN A 31 -7.95 -1.65 -13.14
CA ASN A 31 -6.51 -1.83 -13.03
C ASN A 31 -5.83 -0.45 -13.07
N PHE A 32 -4.95 -0.18 -12.11
CA PHE A 32 -4.22 1.09 -11.95
C PHE A 32 -2.90 1.11 -12.75
N GLU A 33 -2.78 0.26 -13.76
CA GLU A 33 -1.55 0.05 -14.52
C GLU A 33 -1.05 1.32 -15.20
N LYS A 34 -1.95 2.16 -15.71
CA LYS A 34 -1.58 3.43 -16.34
C LYS A 34 -0.93 4.36 -15.31
N GLU A 35 -1.56 4.55 -14.17
CA GLU A 35 -1.09 5.44 -13.11
C GLU A 35 0.21 4.94 -12.47
N ILE A 36 0.35 3.61 -12.36
CA ILE A 36 1.59 2.95 -11.91
C ILE A 36 2.72 3.24 -12.91
N ASN A 37 2.48 3.01 -14.21
CA ASN A 37 3.49 3.21 -15.24
C ASN A 37 3.93 4.69 -15.33
N GLU A 38 3.00 5.63 -15.22
CA GLU A 38 3.31 7.07 -15.17
C GLU A 38 4.21 7.42 -13.98
N TYR A 39 3.90 6.88 -12.78
CA TYR A 39 4.74 7.07 -11.60
C TYR A 39 6.15 6.51 -11.77
N LEU A 40 6.25 5.29 -12.31
CA LEU A 40 7.53 4.61 -12.54
C LEU A 40 8.38 5.36 -13.58
N GLN A 41 7.78 5.80 -14.69
CA GLN A 41 8.48 6.60 -15.70
C GLN A 41 9.03 7.91 -15.11
N LYS A 42 8.22 8.64 -14.33
CA LYS A 42 8.66 9.87 -13.65
C LYS A 42 9.82 9.61 -12.67
N SER A 43 9.87 8.42 -12.10
CA SER A 43 10.90 7.99 -11.15
C SER A 43 12.10 7.31 -11.82
N ASN A 44 12.15 7.24 -13.16
CA ASN A 44 13.15 6.50 -13.94
C ASN A 44 13.25 5.00 -13.59
N LEU A 45 12.10 4.37 -13.28
CA LEU A 45 11.98 2.96 -12.95
C LEU A 45 11.21 2.22 -14.04
N LYS A 46 11.49 0.93 -14.23
CA LYS A 46 10.69 0.04 -15.08
C LYS A 46 10.01 -1.03 -14.24
N LEU A 47 8.74 -1.30 -14.54
CA LEU A 47 7.96 -2.38 -13.97
C LEU A 47 8.55 -3.72 -14.44
N LEU A 48 8.93 -4.60 -13.52
CA LEU A 48 9.24 -6.00 -13.81
C LEU A 48 8.05 -6.88 -13.48
N GLU A 49 7.55 -6.74 -12.26
CA GLU A 49 6.51 -7.60 -11.71
C GLU A 49 5.62 -6.79 -10.76
N GLN A 50 4.34 -7.15 -10.74
CA GLN A 50 3.36 -6.63 -9.79
C GLN A 50 2.54 -7.79 -9.22
N HIS A 51 2.38 -7.83 -7.91
CA HIS A 51 1.49 -8.80 -7.26
C HIS A 51 0.80 -8.20 -6.04
N SER A 52 -0.24 -8.89 -5.56
CA SER A 52 -0.88 -8.54 -4.28
C SER A 52 -0.03 -9.07 -3.11
N PRO A 53 0.08 -8.33 -2.00
CA PRO A 53 0.83 -8.80 -0.83
C PRO A 53 0.23 -10.07 -0.24
N SER A 54 1.09 -11.06 -0.01
CA SER A 54 0.81 -12.29 0.74
C SER A 54 0.93 -12.05 2.25
N GLY A 55 0.60 -13.06 3.07
CA GLY A 55 0.72 -12.99 4.52
C GLY A 55 2.12 -12.60 5.00
N LEU A 56 3.17 -13.17 4.39
CA LEU A 56 4.58 -12.93 4.72
C LEU A 56 5.02 -11.51 4.37
N ASP A 57 4.49 -10.94 3.29
CA ASP A 57 4.84 -9.59 2.87
C ASP A 57 4.40 -8.54 3.89
N TRP A 58 3.31 -8.83 4.63
CA TRP A 58 2.79 -7.91 5.64
C TRP A 58 3.69 -7.75 6.86
N ASP A 59 4.59 -8.70 7.14
CA ASP A 59 5.47 -8.64 8.32
C ASP A 59 6.40 -7.42 8.27
N ASN A 60 6.78 -6.98 7.07
CA ASN A 60 7.64 -5.82 6.83
C ASN A 60 6.95 -4.76 5.97
N ALA A 61 5.62 -4.67 6.00
CA ALA A 61 4.91 -3.70 5.18
C ALA A 61 5.17 -2.26 5.67
N PRO A 62 5.44 -1.30 4.76
CA PRO A 62 5.55 0.12 5.12
C PRO A 62 4.18 0.77 5.37
N PHE A 63 3.09 0.00 5.23
CA PHE A 63 1.72 0.42 5.50
C PHE A 63 1.13 -0.41 6.63
N PRO A 64 0.33 0.20 7.53
CA PRO A 64 -0.40 -0.56 8.53
C PRO A 64 -1.40 -1.49 7.83
N LYS A 65 -1.42 -2.76 8.24
CA LYS A 65 -2.44 -3.72 7.79
C LYS A 65 -3.80 -3.27 8.30
N GLU A 66 -4.68 -2.90 7.38
CA GLU A 66 -6.04 -2.51 7.74
C GLU A 66 -6.77 -3.71 8.37
N LYS A 67 -7.27 -3.52 9.59
CA LYS A 67 -8.17 -4.49 10.21
C LYS A 67 -9.44 -4.52 9.38
N TRP A 68 -9.79 -5.69 8.87
CA TRP A 68 -11.00 -5.89 8.07
C TRP A 68 -12.24 -5.45 8.86
N ILE A 69 -12.77 -4.27 8.56
CA ILE A 69 -14.02 -3.78 9.13
C ILE A 69 -15.15 -4.51 8.38
N LYS A 70 -16.00 -5.25 9.11
CA LYS A 70 -17.09 -6.06 8.54
C LYS A 70 -17.97 -5.23 7.60
N PRO A 71 -18.45 -5.79 6.47
CA PRO A 71 -19.22 -5.05 5.45
C PRO A 71 -20.67 -4.76 5.85
N ALA A 72 -21.06 -4.99 7.10
CA ALA A 72 -22.45 -4.89 7.54
C ALA A 72 -22.54 -3.80 8.60
N VAL A 73 -22.68 -2.56 8.14
CA VAL A 73 -23.64 -1.54 8.61
C VAL A 73 -23.15 -0.23 7.99
N PHE A 74 -23.98 0.33 7.11
CA PHE A 74 -23.86 1.70 6.64
C PHE A 74 -24.08 2.64 7.83
N PHE A 75 -23.06 2.89 8.64
CA PHE A 75 -23.14 3.86 9.73
C PHE A 75 -23.13 5.28 9.13
N ILE A 76 -24.30 5.92 9.18
CA ILE A 76 -24.53 7.34 8.88
C ILE A 76 -24.03 8.13 10.09
N GLU A 77 -22.73 8.10 10.35
CA GLU A 77 -22.10 8.99 11.33
C GLU A 77 -20.66 9.24 10.89
N GLY A 78 -20.48 10.24 10.03
CA GLY A 78 -19.16 10.79 9.66
C GLY A 78 -18.17 9.84 8.96
N THR A 79 -18.63 8.75 8.35
CA THR A 79 -17.77 7.62 7.95
C THR A 79 -17.08 7.81 6.60
N HIS A 80 -15.75 7.66 6.63
CA HIS A 80 -14.89 7.52 5.47
C HIS A 80 -15.28 6.24 4.70
N LEU A 81 -16.15 6.38 3.68
CA LEU A 81 -16.44 5.31 2.71
C LEU A 81 -15.22 5.13 1.79
N SER A 82 -14.15 4.63 2.38
CA SER A 82 -12.87 4.39 1.73
C SER A 82 -12.50 2.91 1.80
N GLN A 83 -12.15 2.33 0.67
CA GLN A 83 -11.59 0.98 0.59
C GLN A 83 -10.16 1.04 0.11
N SER A 84 -9.30 0.18 0.66
CA SER A 84 -7.90 0.11 0.28
C SER A 84 -7.56 -1.16 -0.48
N LYS A 85 -6.74 -1.04 -1.53
CA LYS A 85 -6.01 -2.14 -2.15
C LYS A 85 -4.52 -1.93 -2.00
N TYR A 86 -3.77 -3.03 -2.01
CA TYR A 86 -2.33 -3.00 -1.88
C TYR A 86 -1.68 -3.80 -3.00
N TYR A 87 -0.56 -3.30 -3.52
CA TYR A 87 0.27 -3.96 -4.51
C TYR A 87 1.74 -3.84 -4.12
N ILE A 88 2.50 -4.87 -4.46
CA ILE A 88 3.96 -4.84 -4.45
C ILE A 88 4.42 -4.79 -5.89
N ILE A 89 5.31 -3.85 -6.17
CA ILE A 89 5.84 -3.53 -7.49
C ILE A 89 7.34 -3.73 -7.44
N ASN A 90 7.82 -4.76 -8.14
CA ASN A 90 9.25 -5.01 -8.31
C ASN A 90 9.73 -4.27 -9.55
N THR A 91 10.86 -3.57 -9.42
CA THR A 91 11.41 -2.75 -10.49
C THR A 91 12.75 -3.28 -10.99
N SER A 92 13.16 -2.86 -12.19
CA SER A 92 14.43 -3.25 -12.82
C SER A 92 15.70 -2.86 -12.05
N SER A 93 15.55 -2.03 -11.02
CA SER A 93 16.66 -1.54 -10.19
C SER A 93 16.79 -2.31 -8.87
N GLU A 94 16.17 -3.50 -8.76
CA GLU A 94 16.08 -4.30 -7.53
C GLU A 94 15.36 -3.58 -6.36
N ILE A 95 14.69 -2.46 -6.65
CA ILE A 95 13.86 -1.75 -5.68
C ILE A 95 12.45 -2.32 -5.76
N SER A 96 11.92 -2.75 -4.61
CA SER A 96 10.51 -3.06 -4.43
C SER A 96 9.75 -1.86 -3.85
N LEU A 97 8.60 -1.56 -4.42
CA LEU A 97 7.71 -0.49 -4.02
C LEU A 97 6.38 -1.08 -3.55
N TRP A 98 5.84 -0.54 -2.47
CA TRP A 98 4.47 -0.78 -2.05
C TRP A 98 3.57 0.34 -2.57
N LEU A 99 2.45 -0.05 -3.14
CA LEU A 99 1.37 0.86 -3.54
C LEU A 99 0.14 0.58 -2.68
N LYS A 100 -0.35 1.60 -1.98
CA LYS A 100 -1.69 1.62 -1.38
C LYS A 100 -2.62 2.45 -2.26
N VAL A 101 -3.74 1.86 -2.67
CA VAL A 101 -4.80 2.52 -3.43
C VAL A 101 -5.99 2.73 -2.52
N GLU A 102 -6.31 3.97 -2.19
CA GLU A 102 -7.51 4.34 -1.41
C GLU A 102 -8.62 4.80 -2.35
N ILE A 103 -9.76 4.13 -2.31
CA ILE A 103 -10.92 4.38 -3.17
C ILE A 103 -12.01 5.03 -2.33
N TYR A 104 -12.32 6.30 -2.60
CA TYR A 104 -13.38 7.04 -1.94
C TYR A 104 -14.62 7.11 -2.82
N ALA A 105 -15.80 6.95 -2.21
CA ALA A 105 -17.10 7.00 -2.91
C ALA A 105 -17.30 8.28 -3.75
N LEU A 106 -16.86 9.43 -3.24
CA LEU A 106 -17.08 10.74 -3.86
C LEU A 106 -15.80 11.46 -4.28
N GLN A 107 -14.68 11.19 -3.60
CA GLN A 107 -13.41 11.92 -3.81
C GLN A 107 -12.49 11.25 -4.86
N GLY A 108 -12.89 10.11 -5.43
CA GLY A 108 -12.07 9.37 -6.39
C GLY A 108 -11.03 8.47 -5.73
N THR A 109 -9.90 8.24 -6.39
CA THR A 109 -8.85 7.31 -5.95
C THR A 109 -7.58 8.06 -5.58
N LYS A 110 -6.95 7.69 -4.47
CA LYS A 110 -5.63 8.19 -4.06
C LYS A 110 -4.61 7.06 -4.08
N LEU A 111 -3.47 7.31 -4.71
CA LEU A 111 -2.36 6.37 -4.83
C LEU A 111 -1.23 6.80 -3.92
N HIS A 112 -0.79 5.90 -3.04
CA HIS A 112 0.31 6.14 -2.11
C HIS A 112 1.42 5.15 -2.41
N PHE A 113 2.57 5.65 -2.87
CA PHE A 113 3.75 4.84 -3.12
C PHE A 113 4.72 4.97 -1.96
N ARG A 114 5.26 3.83 -1.48
CA ARG A 114 6.33 3.77 -0.48
C ARG A 114 7.37 2.75 -0.92
N LYS A 115 8.64 2.98 -0.62
CA LYS A 115 9.67 1.95 -0.80
C LYS A 115 9.41 0.81 0.19
N SER A 116 9.58 -0.42 -0.25
CA SER A 116 9.63 -1.56 0.66
C SER A 116 10.83 -1.38 1.59
N PRO A 117 10.73 -1.75 2.87
CA PRO A 117 11.91 -1.90 3.71
C PRO A 117 12.85 -2.87 3.01
N GLN A 118 14.04 -2.40 2.67
CA GLN A 118 15.07 -3.26 2.12
C GLN A 118 15.49 -4.20 3.25
N LYS A 119 15.04 -5.45 3.21
CA LYS A 119 15.65 -6.49 4.04
C LYS A 119 17.00 -6.78 3.40
N LEU A 120 18.04 -6.04 3.81
CA LEU A 120 19.40 -6.36 3.39
C LEU A 120 19.66 -7.82 3.76
N ALA A 121 20.19 -8.60 2.80
CA ALA A 121 20.49 -10.00 3.01
C ALA A 121 21.27 -10.17 4.32
N PRO A 122 21.01 -11.23 5.11
CA PRO A 122 21.82 -11.50 6.28
C PRO A 122 23.29 -11.49 5.86
N ARG A 123 24.11 -10.69 6.55
CA ARG A 123 25.55 -10.63 6.28
C ARG A 123 26.11 -12.03 6.19
N SER A 124 26.96 -12.27 5.20
CA SER A 124 27.55 -13.60 5.03
C SER A 124 28.32 -13.96 6.30
N ALA A 125 28.27 -15.25 6.69
CA ALA A 125 28.94 -15.72 7.90
C ALA A 125 30.45 -15.41 7.91
N GLN A 126 31.08 -15.28 6.73
CA GLN A 126 32.48 -14.88 6.58
C GLN A 126 32.72 -13.40 6.92
N GLU A 127 31.78 -12.53 6.59
CA GLU A 127 31.88 -11.09 6.83
C GLU A 127 31.71 -10.78 8.33
N LEU A 128 30.78 -11.49 8.98
CA LEU A 128 30.56 -11.44 10.44
C LEU A 128 31.75 -12.01 11.23
N LYS A 129 32.49 -12.97 10.67
CA LYS A 129 33.64 -13.61 11.34
C LYS A 129 34.85 -12.68 11.46
N ASN A 130 34.95 -11.68 10.59
CA ASN A 130 36.09 -10.77 10.51
C ASN A 130 35.86 -9.44 11.24
N GLN A 131 34.69 -9.23 11.86
CA GLN A 131 34.33 -7.96 12.51
C GLN A 131 33.68 -8.21 13.87
N SER A 132 33.93 -7.32 14.84
CA SER A 132 33.22 -7.34 16.11
C SER A 132 31.78 -6.90 15.90
N THR A 133 30.83 -7.80 16.13
CA THR A 133 29.40 -7.54 16.00
C THR A 133 28.77 -7.24 17.34
N SER A 134 27.76 -6.36 17.33
CA SER A 134 26.88 -6.11 18.47
C SER A 134 25.42 -6.28 18.03
N PRO A 135 24.49 -6.60 18.93
CA PRO A 135 23.08 -6.68 18.58
C PRO A 135 22.48 -5.27 18.45
N CYS A 136 21.65 -5.06 17.43
CA CYS A 136 20.86 -3.85 17.28
C CYS A 136 19.89 -3.69 18.47
N PRO A 137 19.80 -2.50 19.10
CA PRO A 137 18.93 -2.30 20.27
C PRO A 137 17.43 -2.39 19.97
N ALA A 138 17.01 -2.29 18.70
CA ALA A 138 15.60 -2.30 18.31
C ALA A 138 15.12 -3.66 17.78
N CYS A 139 15.95 -4.39 17.03
CA CYS A 139 15.56 -5.65 16.38
C CYS A 139 16.51 -6.82 16.63
N SER A 140 17.56 -6.64 17.46
CA SER A 140 18.58 -7.64 17.78
C SER A 140 19.42 -8.14 16.60
N TYR A 141 19.30 -7.52 15.42
CA TYR A 141 20.13 -7.86 14.25
C TYR A 141 21.63 -7.58 14.51
N PRO A 142 22.56 -8.47 14.10
CA PRO A 142 23.99 -8.27 14.28
C PRO A 142 24.53 -7.11 13.41
N ILE A 143 24.88 -6.01 14.06
CA ILE A 143 25.45 -4.79 13.46
C ILE A 143 26.97 -4.75 13.68
N VAL A 144 27.69 -4.06 12.81
CA VAL A 144 29.15 -3.85 12.94
C VAL A 144 29.42 -2.38 13.25
N ALA A 145 30.59 -2.09 13.83
CA ALA A 145 30.92 -0.74 14.30
C ALA A 145 30.92 0.36 13.21
N SER A 146 31.04 -0.02 11.92
CA SER A 146 30.94 0.93 10.80
C SER A 146 29.51 1.25 10.36
N ASP A 147 28.48 0.59 10.92
CA ASP A 147 27.09 0.83 10.57
C ASP A 147 26.56 2.10 11.24
N GLN A 148 26.21 3.12 10.45
CA GLN A 148 25.50 4.31 10.93
C GLN A 148 23.99 4.07 11.12
N PHE A 149 23.45 3.06 10.44
CA PHE A 149 22.05 2.67 10.50
C PHE A 149 21.96 1.14 10.55
N CYS A 150 20.99 0.61 11.28
CA CYS A 150 20.74 -0.83 11.30
C CYS A 150 20.26 -1.28 9.91
N PRO A 151 20.92 -2.26 9.27
CA PRO A 151 20.57 -2.73 7.94
C PRO A 151 19.24 -3.50 7.90
N ASP A 152 18.70 -3.91 9.06
CA ASP A 152 17.46 -4.69 9.15
C ASP A 152 16.25 -3.81 9.50
N CYS A 153 16.37 -2.95 10.51
CA CYS A 153 15.26 -2.09 10.95
C CYS A 153 15.39 -0.61 10.59
N GLY A 154 16.52 -0.19 10.02
CA GLY A 154 16.76 1.19 9.60
C GLY A 154 16.93 2.20 10.75
N ILE A 155 16.97 1.76 12.01
CA ILE A 155 17.21 2.66 13.14
C ILE A 155 18.63 3.25 13.08
N ARG A 156 18.78 4.52 13.46
CA ARG A 156 20.10 5.15 13.53
C ARG A 156 20.89 4.58 14.70
N LEU A 157 22.13 4.19 14.42
CA LEU A 157 23.07 3.63 15.38
C LEU A 157 24.11 4.70 15.66
N PHE A 158 23.85 5.50 16.70
CA PHE A 158 24.68 6.60 17.20
C PHE A 158 24.86 7.81 16.24
#